data_AF-A0A0F9E050-F1
#
_entry.id   AF-A0A0F9E050-F1
#
_cell.length_a   1.000
_cell.length_b   1.000
_cell.length_c   1.000
_cell.angle_alpha   90.00
_cell.angle_beta   90.00
_cell.angle_gamma   90.00
#
_symmetry.space_group_name_H-M   'P 1'
#
loop_
_entity.id
_entity.type
_entity.pdbx_description
1 polymer ?
#
loop_
_entity_poly.entity_id
_entity_poly.type
_entity_poly.pdbx_seq_one_letter_code
_entity_poly.pdbx_strand_id
1 'polypeptide(L)'
;MAYQTGSATSPIDLLQKLVTFLTANGWTLDSSIADGTGWRAHLHRGGDFINLKSTTGAVNPWGFTTVPAPIATSAAMHLYMGTGWSGAADWNLQAGAPIGDGVAYTVGMSMPLPTGAITSYHFFADATGDNIVVVVEKTTSIFTHLGWGVSLTKAGAYTGGPYFFASLYGYNFASINTTKPGPQNGITAHEAFRYGDPLNNGAMGYVRADVDAFTGKWLS
;
A
#
# COMPACT_ATOMS: atom_id res chain seq x y z
N MET A 1 2.02 -20.52 3.18
CA MET A 1 2.44 -19.13 3.47
C MET A 1 3.76 -18.92 2.77
N ALA A 2 3.79 -18.04 1.78
CA ALA A 2 5.02 -17.71 1.07
C ALA A 2 5.70 -16.51 1.73
N TYR A 3 7.03 -16.54 1.74
CA TYR A 3 7.84 -15.49 2.33
C TYR A 3 9.05 -15.23 1.44
N GLN A 4 9.33 -13.95 1.18
CA GLN A 4 10.53 -13.52 0.45
C GLN A 4 11.14 -12.31 1.16
N THR A 5 12.47 -12.30 1.27
CA THR A 5 13.22 -11.17 1.83
C THR A 5 14.48 -10.92 1.03
N GLY A 6 15.02 -9.71 1.17
CA GLY A 6 16.27 -9.32 0.55
C GLY A 6 16.43 -7.80 0.57
N SER A 7 17.28 -7.29 -0.30
CA SER A 7 17.49 -5.86 -0.51
C SER A 7 16.95 -5.41 -1.87
N ALA A 8 16.71 -4.12 -2.02
CA ALA A 8 16.41 -3.49 -3.30
C ALA A 8 17.32 -2.30 -3.56
N THR A 9 17.67 -2.05 -4.82
CA THR A 9 18.56 -0.93 -5.22
C THR A 9 17.81 0.40 -5.29
N SER A 10 16.48 0.35 -5.40
CA SER A 10 15.59 1.52 -5.46
C SER A 10 14.14 1.13 -5.15
N PRO A 11 13.24 2.10 -4.93
CA PRO A 11 11.80 1.89 -4.89
C PRO A 11 11.23 1.19 -6.14
N ILE A 12 11.81 1.43 -7.32
CA ILE A 12 11.40 0.79 -8.58
C ILE A 12 11.77 -0.70 -8.57
N ASP A 13 13.01 -1.02 -8.22
CA ASP A 13 13.49 -2.41 -8.10
C ASP A 13 12.67 -3.18 -7.05
N LEU A 14 12.31 -2.54 -5.93
CA LEU A 14 11.42 -3.15 -4.93
C LEU A 14 10.05 -3.49 -5.52
N LEU A 15 9.42 -2.57 -6.26
CA LEU A 15 8.12 -2.84 -6.89
C LEU A 15 8.23 -3.96 -7.92
N GLN A 16 9.28 -4.00 -8.73
CA GLN A 16 9.50 -5.08 -9.70
C GLN A 16 9.66 -6.44 -9.01
N LYS A 17 10.42 -6.51 -7.91
CA LYS A 17 10.54 -7.71 -7.07
C LYS A 17 9.22 -8.12 -6.45
N LEU A 18 8.41 -7.15 -5.99
CA LEU A 18 7.08 -7.40 -5.48
C LEU A 18 6.17 -7.98 -6.58
N VAL A 19 6.20 -7.44 -7.80
CA VAL A 19 5.45 -8.01 -8.93
C VAL A 19 5.84 -9.48 -9.18
N THR A 20 7.13 -9.81 -9.18
CA THR A 20 7.59 -11.20 -9.29
C THR A 20 7.07 -12.09 -8.16
N PHE A 21 7.09 -11.59 -6.91
CA PHE A 21 6.54 -12.31 -5.77
C PHE A 21 5.03 -12.54 -5.93
N LEU A 22 4.27 -11.53 -6.36
CA LEU A 22 2.82 -11.62 -6.52
C LEU A 22 2.41 -12.63 -7.60
N THR A 23 3.08 -12.60 -8.76
CA THR A 23 2.77 -13.54 -9.84
C THR A 23 3.12 -14.98 -9.46
N ALA A 24 4.21 -15.19 -8.72
CA ALA A 24 4.55 -16.48 -8.14
C ALA A 24 3.50 -16.97 -7.12
N ASN A 25 2.72 -16.07 -6.54
CA ASN A 25 1.66 -16.36 -5.57
C ASN A 25 0.23 -16.26 -6.18
N GLY A 26 0.10 -16.38 -7.49
CA GLY A 26 -1.19 -16.55 -8.17
C GLY A 26 -1.92 -15.26 -8.53
N TRP A 27 -1.27 -14.09 -8.42
CA TRP A 27 -1.79 -12.86 -9.00
C TRP A 27 -1.51 -12.80 -10.51
N THR A 28 -2.48 -12.37 -11.28
CA THR A 28 -2.32 -12.15 -12.72
C THR A 28 -1.78 -10.75 -12.97
N LEU A 29 -0.70 -10.65 -13.74
CA LEU A 29 -0.11 -9.37 -14.12
C LEU A 29 -0.82 -8.78 -15.34
N ASP A 30 -1.44 -7.62 -15.19
CA ASP A 30 -2.04 -6.87 -16.30
C ASP A 30 -1.04 -5.94 -16.97
N SER A 31 -0.24 -5.22 -16.17
CA SER A 31 0.78 -4.31 -16.67
C SER A 31 1.86 -4.04 -15.61
N SER A 32 3.11 -3.90 -16.05
CA SER A 32 4.25 -3.48 -15.22
C SER A 32 5.23 -2.71 -16.10
N ILE A 33 5.20 -1.38 -16.02
CA ILE A 33 5.94 -0.50 -16.93
C ILE A 33 6.46 0.75 -16.23
N ALA A 34 7.46 1.39 -16.84
CA ALA A 34 7.96 2.69 -16.40
C ALA A 34 6.86 3.77 -16.50
N ASP A 35 6.87 4.71 -15.55
CA ASP A 35 5.90 5.81 -15.48
C ASP A 35 6.57 7.05 -14.87
N GLY A 36 7.03 7.95 -15.74
CA GLY A 36 7.86 9.10 -15.36
C GLY A 36 9.19 8.67 -14.74
N THR A 37 9.52 9.23 -13.57
CA THR A 37 10.67 8.83 -12.74
C THR A 37 10.37 7.62 -11.84
N GLY A 38 9.23 6.96 -12.05
CA GLY A 38 8.75 5.86 -11.25
C GLY A 38 8.40 4.62 -12.08
N TRP A 39 7.58 3.77 -11.47
CA TRP A 39 7.11 2.52 -12.07
C TRP A 39 5.69 2.27 -11.62
N ARG A 40 4.84 1.77 -12.52
CA ARG A 40 3.48 1.38 -12.18
C ARG A 40 3.28 -0.10 -12.48
N ALA A 41 2.50 -0.75 -11.62
CA ALA A 41 2.10 -2.13 -11.81
C ALA A 41 0.61 -2.28 -11.48
N HIS A 42 -0.06 -3.07 -12.32
CA HIS A 42 -1.47 -3.40 -12.22
C HIS A 42 -1.57 -4.92 -12.24
N LEU A 43 -2.18 -5.50 -11.21
CA LEU A 43 -2.39 -6.93 -11.10
C LEU A 43 -3.80 -7.19 -10.59
N HIS A 44 -4.32 -8.37 -10.86
CA HIS A 44 -5.61 -8.78 -10.33
C HIS A 44 -5.61 -10.22 -9.85
N ARG A 45 -6.64 -10.52 -9.08
CA ARG A 45 -6.96 -11.86 -8.62
C ARG A 45 -8.48 -11.98 -8.53
N GLY A 46 -9.06 -12.82 -9.38
CA GLY A 46 -10.51 -12.84 -9.55
C GLY A 46 -11.02 -11.49 -10.03
N GLY A 47 -12.00 -10.92 -9.33
CA GLY A 47 -12.57 -9.60 -9.65
C GLY A 47 -11.89 -8.41 -8.96
N ASP A 48 -10.88 -8.66 -8.12
CA ASP A 48 -10.21 -7.63 -7.32
C ASP A 48 -8.88 -7.24 -7.95
N PHE A 49 -8.67 -5.94 -8.09
CA PHE A 49 -7.49 -5.36 -8.74
C PHE A 49 -6.66 -4.60 -7.71
N ILE A 50 -5.35 -4.69 -7.83
CA ILE A 50 -4.39 -3.86 -7.10
C ILE A 50 -3.64 -2.96 -8.07
N ASN A 51 -3.53 -1.69 -7.69
CA ASN A 51 -2.87 -0.66 -8.48
C ASN A 51 -1.71 -0.12 -7.65
N LEU A 52 -0.49 -0.49 -8.04
CA LEU A 52 0.74 -0.14 -7.36
C LEU A 52 1.53 0.88 -8.18
N LYS A 53 2.13 1.86 -7.49
CA LYS A 53 3.08 2.78 -8.11
C LYS A 53 4.23 3.07 -7.18
N SER A 54 5.46 2.96 -7.66
CA SER A 54 6.63 3.47 -6.97
C SER A 54 6.97 4.85 -7.50
N THR A 55 7.18 5.83 -6.62
CA THR A 55 7.66 7.17 -6.99
C THR A 55 9.00 7.47 -6.34
N THR A 56 9.80 8.29 -7.02
CA THR A 56 11.01 8.91 -6.49
C THR A 56 11.06 10.38 -6.91
N GLY A 57 11.54 11.24 -6.01
CA GLY A 57 11.65 12.67 -6.21
C GLY A 57 10.37 13.46 -5.91
N ALA A 58 10.31 14.69 -6.41
CA ALA A 58 9.20 15.62 -6.22
C ALA A 58 7.98 15.27 -7.09
N VAL A 59 7.48 14.03 -6.97
CA VAL A 59 6.40 13.49 -7.79
C VAL A 59 5.17 13.21 -6.93
N ASN A 60 4.05 13.80 -7.30
CA ASN A 60 2.75 13.47 -6.75
C ASN A 60 1.99 12.55 -7.73
N PRO A 61 1.74 11.27 -7.40
CA PRO A 61 1.00 10.36 -8.27
C PRO A 61 -0.52 10.49 -8.13
N TRP A 62 -1.00 11.29 -7.18
CA TRP A 62 -2.43 11.42 -6.86
C TRP A 62 -3.08 12.60 -7.58
N GLY A 63 -4.41 12.53 -7.74
CA GLY A 63 -5.22 13.63 -8.29
C GLY A 63 -5.51 14.78 -7.30
N PHE A 64 -4.90 14.74 -6.11
CA PHE A 64 -5.08 15.73 -5.04
C PHE A 64 -3.74 16.31 -4.59
N THR A 65 -3.76 17.52 -4.03
CA THR A 65 -2.57 18.13 -3.42
C THR A 65 -2.19 17.39 -2.14
N THR A 66 -0.95 16.95 -2.05
CA THR A 66 -0.41 16.29 -0.86
C THR A 66 0.16 17.31 0.12
N VAL A 67 0.07 16.99 1.42
CA VAL A 67 0.61 17.84 2.48
C VAL A 67 1.40 16.96 3.47
N PRO A 68 2.73 17.17 3.57
CA PRO A 68 3.52 18.12 2.78
C PRO A 68 3.58 17.74 1.29
N ALA A 69 3.94 18.70 0.44
CA ALA A 69 4.20 18.41 -0.98
C ALA A 69 5.49 17.57 -1.13
N PRO A 70 5.57 16.67 -2.11
CA PRO A 70 6.78 15.87 -2.35
C PRO A 70 7.95 16.76 -2.76
N ILE A 71 9.12 16.43 -2.24
CA ILE A 71 10.40 17.09 -2.51
C ILE A 71 11.36 16.11 -3.18
N ALA A 72 12.55 16.57 -3.55
CA ALA A 72 13.55 15.75 -4.27
C ALA A 72 13.94 14.44 -3.57
N THR A 73 13.73 14.32 -2.25
CA THR A 73 14.02 13.13 -1.45
C THR A 73 12.78 12.32 -1.09
N SER A 74 11.60 12.71 -1.58
CA SER A 74 10.37 11.93 -1.37
C SER A 74 10.41 10.67 -2.22
N ALA A 75 10.14 9.53 -1.61
CA ALA A 75 9.96 8.26 -2.29
C ALA A 75 8.92 7.43 -1.56
N ALA A 76 8.10 6.70 -2.29
CA ALA A 76 7.04 5.88 -1.71
C ALA A 76 6.58 4.78 -2.67
N MET A 77 5.95 3.77 -2.08
CA MET A 77 5.08 2.84 -2.78
C MET A 77 3.64 3.18 -2.48
N HIS A 78 2.85 3.41 -3.53
CA HIS A 78 1.45 3.81 -3.47
C HIS A 78 0.57 2.63 -3.85
N LEU A 79 -0.59 2.53 -3.22
CA LEU A 79 -1.52 1.44 -3.39
C LEU A 79 -2.96 1.96 -3.35
N TYR A 80 -3.80 1.46 -4.24
CA TYR A 80 -5.23 1.40 -4.02
C TYR A 80 -5.78 0.14 -4.70
N MET A 81 -6.95 -0.32 -4.25
CA MET A 81 -7.65 -1.43 -4.89
C MET A 81 -8.73 -0.93 -5.84
N GLY A 82 -9.12 -1.73 -6.82
CA GLY A 82 -10.22 -1.42 -7.73
C GLY A 82 -10.94 -2.66 -8.20
N THR A 83 -11.84 -2.47 -9.16
CA THR A 83 -12.68 -3.54 -9.74
C THR A 83 -12.42 -3.75 -11.23
N GLY A 84 -11.39 -3.10 -11.78
CA GLY A 84 -11.01 -3.29 -13.17
C GLY A 84 -9.72 -2.57 -13.54
N TRP A 85 -9.17 -3.00 -14.66
CA TRP A 85 -7.99 -2.40 -15.27
C TRP A 85 -8.26 -1.97 -16.72
N SER A 86 -7.65 -0.86 -17.12
CA SER A 86 -7.59 -0.40 -18.50
C SER A 86 -6.19 0.11 -18.82
N GLY A 87 -5.59 -0.44 -19.88
CA GLY A 87 -4.29 0.02 -20.39
C GLY A 87 -4.29 1.45 -20.92
N ALA A 88 -5.47 2.02 -21.21
CA ALA A 88 -5.63 3.40 -21.65
C ALA A 88 -5.79 4.40 -20.50
N ALA A 89 -6.08 3.93 -19.28
CA ALA A 89 -6.27 4.79 -18.12
C ALA A 89 -4.93 5.06 -17.41
N ASP A 90 -4.83 6.27 -16.82
CA ASP A 90 -3.72 6.63 -15.94
C ASP A 90 -3.70 5.75 -14.70
N TRP A 91 -2.54 5.72 -14.02
CA TRP A 91 -2.38 4.88 -12.83
C TRP A 91 -3.42 5.16 -11.76
N ASN A 92 -3.84 6.41 -11.56
CA ASN A 92 -4.80 6.83 -10.52
C ASN A 92 -6.26 6.91 -11.04
N LEU A 93 -6.57 6.38 -12.23
CA LEU A 93 -7.90 6.44 -12.85
C LEU A 93 -8.43 5.06 -13.27
N GLN A 94 -8.00 4.00 -12.58
CA GLN A 94 -8.48 2.64 -12.86
C GLN A 94 -9.91 2.44 -12.34
N ALA A 95 -10.64 1.49 -12.92
CA ALA A 95 -12.05 1.27 -12.60
C ALA A 95 -12.24 0.77 -11.16
N GLY A 96 -13.28 1.26 -10.49
CA GLY A 96 -13.62 0.88 -9.11
C GLY A 96 -12.65 1.41 -8.05
N ALA A 97 -11.77 2.34 -8.41
CA ALA A 97 -10.92 3.03 -7.46
C ALA A 97 -11.76 3.76 -6.38
N PRO A 98 -11.37 3.71 -5.10
CA PRO A 98 -12.00 4.48 -4.05
C PRO A 98 -11.94 5.97 -4.38
N ILE A 99 -13.10 6.62 -4.34
CA ILE A 99 -13.22 8.07 -4.53
C ILE A 99 -13.46 8.70 -3.16
N GLY A 100 -12.74 9.79 -2.86
CA GLY A 100 -12.95 10.51 -1.60
C GLY A 100 -14.34 11.14 -1.54
N ASP A 101 -14.85 11.36 -0.34
CA ASP A 101 -16.13 12.05 -0.16
C ASP A 101 -16.08 13.49 -0.71
N GLY A 102 -17.11 13.87 -1.46
CA GLY A 102 -17.23 15.20 -2.06
C GLY A 102 -16.18 15.55 -3.14
N VAL A 103 -15.40 14.59 -3.63
CA VAL A 103 -14.34 14.83 -4.62
C VAL A 103 -14.42 13.85 -5.80
N ALA A 104 -13.69 14.13 -6.89
CA ALA A 104 -13.71 13.33 -8.13
C ALA A 104 -12.42 12.53 -8.37
N TYR A 105 -11.48 12.57 -7.42
CA TYR A 105 -10.19 11.89 -7.56
C TYR A 105 -10.12 10.61 -6.73
N THR A 106 -9.29 9.69 -7.20
CA THR A 106 -8.95 8.46 -6.47
C THR A 106 -8.19 8.77 -5.19
N VAL A 107 -8.57 8.06 -4.12
CA VAL A 107 -7.85 8.02 -2.85
C VAL A 107 -7.24 6.65 -2.62
N GLY A 108 -6.13 6.63 -1.88
CA GLY A 108 -5.43 5.39 -1.57
C GLY A 108 -4.37 5.58 -0.51
N MET A 109 -3.51 4.57 -0.40
CA MET A 109 -2.50 4.37 0.62
C MET A 109 -1.08 4.59 0.10
N SER A 110 -0.15 4.86 1.01
CA SER A 110 1.25 5.03 0.67
C SER A 110 2.18 4.54 1.80
N MET A 111 3.23 3.84 1.40
CA MET A 111 4.33 3.42 2.25
C MET A 111 5.57 4.24 1.87
N PRO A 112 6.01 5.19 2.71
CA PRO A 112 7.23 5.95 2.45
C PRO A 112 8.45 5.04 2.36
N LEU A 113 9.35 5.32 1.43
CA LEU A 113 10.56 4.54 1.16
C LEU A 113 11.80 5.43 1.21
N PRO A 114 13.00 4.83 1.42
CA PRO A 114 14.25 5.50 1.06
C PRO A 114 14.27 5.85 -0.43
N THR A 115 14.88 6.99 -0.79
CA THR A 115 15.08 7.36 -2.20
C THR A 115 16.09 6.44 -2.90
N GLY A 116 17.02 5.88 -2.14
CA GLY A 116 18.09 5.00 -2.64
C GLY A 116 17.87 3.53 -2.29
N ALA A 117 18.99 2.83 -2.03
CA ALA A 117 18.98 1.43 -1.67
C ALA A 117 18.14 1.16 -0.41
N ILE A 118 17.41 0.06 -0.46
CA ILE A 118 16.56 -0.46 0.61
C ILE A 118 17.27 -1.68 1.19
N THR A 119 17.72 -1.56 2.43
CA THR A 119 18.56 -2.56 3.10
C THR A 119 17.84 -3.89 3.28
N SER A 120 16.57 -3.84 3.69
CA SER A 120 15.74 -5.03 3.90
C SER A 120 14.28 -4.80 3.49
N TYR A 121 13.72 -5.77 2.79
CA TYR A 121 12.28 -5.94 2.61
C TYR A 121 11.85 -7.34 3.04
N HIS A 122 10.57 -7.47 3.37
CA HIS A 122 9.91 -8.71 3.73
C HIS A 122 8.53 -8.74 3.06
N PHE A 123 8.32 -9.70 2.16
CA PHE A 123 7.03 -9.97 1.52
C PHE A 123 6.43 -11.23 2.13
N PHE A 124 5.17 -11.14 2.51
CA PHE A 124 4.39 -12.22 3.07
C PHE A 124 3.16 -12.43 2.20
N ALA A 125 2.85 -13.69 1.94
CA ALA A 125 1.55 -14.11 1.44
C ALA A 125 1.03 -15.23 2.34
N ASP A 126 -0.28 -15.22 2.60
CA ASP A 126 -0.92 -16.30 3.33
C ASP A 126 -0.90 -17.64 2.55
N ALA A 127 -1.61 -18.66 3.02
CA ALA A 127 -1.57 -19.96 2.36
C ALA A 127 -2.24 -19.95 0.97
N THR A 128 -3.23 -19.09 0.78
CA THR A 128 -3.94 -18.97 -0.50
C THR A 128 -3.28 -17.97 -1.43
N GLY A 129 -2.52 -16.99 -0.91
CA GLY A 129 -1.97 -15.88 -1.68
C GLY A 129 -2.95 -14.73 -1.84
N ASP A 130 -4.08 -14.77 -1.12
CA ASP A 130 -5.13 -13.77 -1.15
C ASP A 130 -4.78 -12.56 -0.29
N ASN A 131 -3.98 -12.75 0.76
CA ASN A 131 -3.58 -11.71 1.70
C ASN A 131 -2.07 -11.46 1.63
N ILE A 132 -1.70 -10.21 1.33
CA ILE A 132 -0.32 -9.79 1.11
C ILE A 132 0.07 -8.74 2.16
N VAL A 133 1.25 -8.91 2.75
CA VAL A 133 1.88 -7.90 3.61
C VAL A 133 3.29 -7.64 3.12
N VAL A 134 3.64 -6.37 3.00
CA VAL A 134 4.96 -5.88 2.63
C VAL A 134 5.49 -5.05 3.79
N VAL A 135 6.70 -5.37 4.24
CA VAL A 135 7.42 -4.63 5.27
C VAL A 135 8.78 -4.23 4.73
N VAL A 136 9.17 -2.99 4.96
CA VAL A 136 10.45 -2.43 4.52
C VAL A 136 11.14 -1.73 5.68
N GLU A 137 12.44 -1.92 5.81
CA GLU A 137 13.25 -1.08 6.69
C GLU A 137 13.57 0.25 5.97
N LYS A 138 12.88 1.32 6.35
CA LYS A 138 13.05 2.67 5.75
C LYS A 138 14.29 3.38 6.29
N THR A 139 14.63 3.15 7.55
CA THR A 139 15.82 3.67 8.22
C THR A 139 16.23 2.61 9.23
N THR A 140 17.50 2.56 9.64
CA THR A 140 17.98 1.54 10.59
C THR A 140 17.01 1.39 11.77
N SER A 141 16.46 0.18 11.92
CA SER A 141 15.47 -0.20 12.94
C SER A 141 14.10 0.50 12.88
N ILE A 142 13.77 1.18 11.78
CA ILE A 142 12.47 1.80 11.53
C ILE A 142 11.83 1.13 10.32
N PHE A 143 10.75 0.40 10.58
CA PHE A 143 10.00 -0.33 9.57
C PHE A 143 8.73 0.41 9.15
N THR A 144 8.39 0.25 7.88
CA THR A 144 7.18 0.76 7.24
C THR A 144 6.50 -0.41 6.52
N HIS A 145 5.22 -0.27 6.23
CA HIS A 145 4.41 -1.38 5.73
C HIS A 145 3.33 -0.92 4.76
N LEU A 146 2.90 -1.87 3.93
CA LEU A 146 1.65 -1.84 3.20
C LEU A 146 1.12 -3.26 3.07
N GLY A 147 -0.16 -3.38 2.76
CA GLY A 147 -0.74 -4.69 2.51
C GLY A 147 -2.16 -4.58 2.01
N TRP A 148 -2.66 -5.71 1.57
CA TRP A 148 -4.00 -5.84 1.07
C TRP A 148 -4.46 -7.28 1.16
N GLY A 149 -5.76 -7.49 0.98
CA GLY A 149 -6.31 -8.81 0.79
C GLY A 149 -7.61 -8.78 0.02
N VAL A 150 -7.88 -9.88 -0.68
CA VAL A 150 -9.15 -10.10 -1.41
C VAL A 150 -10.11 -11.00 -0.64
N SER A 151 -9.63 -11.59 0.46
CA SER A 151 -10.42 -12.48 1.31
C SER A 151 -10.25 -12.13 2.78
N LEU A 152 -11.37 -11.89 3.45
CA LEU A 152 -11.46 -11.89 4.91
C LEU A 152 -12.45 -12.97 5.33
N THR A 153 -12.21 -13.59 6.49
CA THR A 153 -13.27 -14.35 7.14
C THR A 153 -14.33 -13.36 7.59
N LYS A 154 -15.53 -13.47 7.02
CA LYS A 154 -16.61 -12.51 7.21
C LYS A 154 -17.48 -12.88 8.40
N ALA A 155 -17.82 -11.89 9.22
CA ALA A 155 -18.87 -12.02 10.22
C ALA A 155 -20.22 -11.67 9.58
N GLY A 156 -20.84 -12.64 8.90
CA GLY A 156 -22.12 -12.48 8.20
C GLY A 156 -22.03 -12.66 6.68
N ALA A 157 -23.17 -12.51 6.00
CA ALA A 157 -23.28 -12.70 4.56
C ALA A 157 -23.29 -11.35 3.82
N TYR A 158 -22.14 -10.96 3.27
CA TYR A 158 -22.01 -9.78 2.43
C TYR A 158 -21.05 -10.02 1.26
N THR A 159 -21.35 -9.37 0.14
CA THR A 159 -20.51 -9.37 -1.07
C THR A 159 -19.29 -8.46 -0.87
N GLY A 160 -18.17 -8.77 -1.53
CA GLY A 160 -16.93 -7.99 -1.42
C GLY A 160 -16.12 -8.35 -0.18
N GLY A 161 -15.56 -7.35 0.51
CA GLY A 161 -14.58 -7.54 1.58
C GLY A 161 -13.09 -7.51 1.19
N PRO A 162 -12.66 -6.92 0.04
CA PRO A 162 -11.26 -6.59 -0.10
C PRO A 162 -10.88 -5.47 0.86
N TYR A 163 -9.64 -5.47 1.30
CA TYR A 163 -9.09 -4.45 2.19
C TYR A 163 -7.68 -4.08 1.77
N PHE A 164 -7.25 -2.86 2.08
CA PHE A 164 -5.88 -2.44 1.89
C PHE A 164 -5.48 -1.39 2.91
N PHE A 165 -4.19 -1.34 3.22
CA PHE A 165 -3.63 -0.48 4.24
C PHE A 165 -2.18 -0.12 3.93
N ALA A 166 -1.68 0.96 4.53
CA ALA A 166 -0.26 1.26 4.59
C ALA A 166 0.09 2.11 5.81
N SER A 167 1.38 2.40 5.98
CA SER A 167 1.85 3.28 7.05
C SER A 167 1.36 4.72 6.93
N LEU A 168 0.88 5.17 5.76
CA LEU A 168 0.29 6.49 5.58
C LEU A 168 -0.86 6.48 4.56
N TYR A 169 -1.79 7.40 4.74
CA TYR A 169 -2.71 7.81 3.67
C TYR A 169 -1.92 8.44 2.50
N GLY A 170 -2.46 8.35 1.29
CA GLY A 170 -1.89 8.98 0.10
C GLY A 170 -1.67 10.49 0.23
N TYR A 171 -2.40 11.18 1.11
CA TYR A 171 -2.26 12.61 1.36
C TYR A 171 -0.91 13.02 1.99
N ASN A 172 -0.28 12.13 2.77
CA ASN A 172 0.82 12.51 3.66
C ASN A 172 2.13 11.74 3.36
N PHE A 173 2.22 11.04 2.22
CA PHE A 173 3.37 10.16 1.94
C PHE A 173 4.72 10.90 1.92
N ALA A 174 4.72 12.19 1.58
CA ALA A 174 5.92 13.01 1.48
C ALA A 174 6.47 13.45 2.84
N SER A 175 5.86 13.01 3.95
CA SER A 175 6.42 13.22 5.29
C SER A 175 7.81 12.60 5.43
N ILE A 176 8.81 13.47 5.67
CA ILE A 176 10.22 13.10 5.83
C ILE A 176 10.67 12.96 7.28
N ASN A 177 9.77 13.05 8.26
CA ASN A 177 10.20 12.98 9.66
C ASN A 177 10.75 11.55 9.93
N THR A 178 11.98 11.44 10.42
CA THR A 178 12.66 10.15 10.65
C THR A 178 12.92 9.86 12.13
N THR A 179 12.57 10.78 13.03
CA THR A 179 13.09 10.78 14.41
C THR A 179 12.04 10.58 15.49
N LYS A 180 10.73 10.60 15.15
CA LYS A 180 9.66 10.28 16.09
C LYS A 180 8.58 9.43 15.42
N PRO A 181 8.14 8.32 16.06
CA PRO A 181 6.83 7.74 15.76
C PRO A 181 5.80 8.81 16.09
N GLY A 182 5.19 9.38 15.06
CA GLY A 182 4.16 10.40 15.19
C GLY A 182 2.94 10.01 14.36
N PRO A 183 1.85 10.80 14.40
CA PRO A 183 0.65 10.58 13.58
C PRO A 183 0.91 10.55 12.05
N GLN A 184 2.16 10.85 11.66
CA GLN A 184 2.65 11.07 10.31
C GLN A 184 3.86 10.16 9.99
N ASN A 185 4.26 9.29 10.93
CA ASN A 185 5.35 8.30 10.88
C ASN A 185 5.00 7.05 11.70
N GLY A 186 3.71 6.77 11.85
CA GLY A 186 3.22 5.83 12.84
C GLY A 186 3.41 4.38 12.42
N ILE A 187 3.61 3.55 13.44
CA ILE A 187 3.60 2.08 13.45
C ILE A 187 2.19 1.54 13.14
N THR A 188 1.36 2.32 12.45
CA THR A 188 -0.09 2.17 12.38
C THR A 188 -0.49 1.88 10.94
N ALA A 189 -1.24 0.80 10.73
CA ALA A 189 -1.96 0.56 9.49
C ALA A 189 -3.08 1.61 9.37
N HIS A 190 -3.01 2.47 8.36
CA HIS A 190 -4.06 3.43 8.03
C HIS A 190 -5.00 2.86 6.95
N GLU A 191 -6.28 3.21 7.02
CA GLU A 191 -7.33 2.87 6.04
C GLU A 191 -7.50 3.94 4.96
N ALA A 192 -8.23 3.66 3.88
CA ALA A 192 -8.46 4.58 2.76
C ALA A 192 -9.26 5.84 3.14
N PHE A 193 -8.51 6.89 3.48
CA PHE A 193 -8.93 8.27 3.75
C PHE A 193 -9.53 8.57 5.12
N ARG A 194 -9.20 9.79 5.56
CA ARG A 194 -9.48 10.49 6.82
C ARG A 194 -9.91 11.89 6.39
N TYR A 195 -11.20 12.16 6.28
CA TYR A 195 -11.67 13.54 6.36
C TYR A 195 -12.12 13.79 7.80
N GLY A 196 -11.76 14.93 8.37
CA GLY A 196 -11.86 15.20 9.80
C GLY A 196 -13.24 14.90 10.38
N ASP A 197 -13.25 14.15 11.49
CA ASP A 197 -14.34 14.21 12.46
C ASP A 197 -14.47 15.66 12.97
N PRO A 198 -15.69 16.15 13.31
CA PRO A 198 -15.90 17.43 13.98
C PRO A 198 -14.98 17.77 15.17
N LEU A 199 -14.27 16.80 15.74
CA LEU A 199 -13.30 16.98 16.84
C LEU A 199 -11.83 17.14 16.40
N ASN A 200 -11.53 17.12 15.09
CA ASN A 200 -10.18 17.31 14.54
C ASN A 200 -9.09 16.35 15.09
N ASN A 201 -9.50 15.27 15.75
CA ASN A 201 -8.65 14.23 16.30
C ASN A 201 -8.97 12.91 15.59
N GLY A 202 -7.92 12.25 15.09
CA GLY A 202 -8.04 11.15 14.13
C GLY A 202 -8.84 9.96 14.66
N ALA A 203 -9.97 9.66 14.02
CA ALA A 203 -10.53 8.33 14.07
C ALA A 203 -9.54 7.38 13.40
N MET A 204 -9.05 6.42 14.17
CA MET A 204 -8.22 5.34 13.69
C MET A 204 -9.16 4.24 13.21
N GLY A 205 -9.18 3.97 11.91
CA GLY A 205 -9.87 2.82 11.34
C GLY A 205 -9.27 1.54 11.88
N TYR A 206 -9.88 1.00 12.93
CA TYR A 206 -9.61 -0.35 13.36
C TYR A 206 -10.63 -1.26 12.67
N VAL A 207 -10.16 -2.20 11.86
CA VAL A 207 -10.87 -3.47 11.79
C VAL A 207 -10.64 -4.12 13.15
N ARG A 208 -11.65 -4.11 14.01
CA ARG A 208 -11.68 -5.02 15.15
C ARG A 208 -11.79 -6.42 14.58
N ALA A 209 -10.64 -7.09 14.41
CA ALA A 209 -10.61 -8.53 14.34
C ALA A 209 -10.95 -9.01 15.74
N ASP A 210 -12.21 -9.41 15.97
CA ASP A 210 -12.52 -10.26 17.11
C ASP A 210 -11.79 -11.58 16.88
N VAL A 211 -10.61 -11.70 17.49
CA VAL A 211 -9.87 -12.96 17.51
C VAL A 211 -10.58 -13.86 18.50
N ASP A 212 -11.48 -14.70 17.99
CA ASP A 212 -11.92 -15.88 18.73
C ASP A 212 -10.76 -16.90 18.68
N ALA A 213 -9.88 -16.80 19.67
CA ALA A 213 -8.73 -17.66 19.97
C ALA A 213 -7.49 -17.58 19.03
N PHE A 214 -6.43 -16.92 19.50
CA PHE A 214 -5.05 -17.21 19.08
C PHE A 214 -4.65 -18.58 19.66
N THR A 215 -4.72 -19.66 18.87
CA THR A 215 -4.07 -20.92 19.23
C THR A 215 -2.90 -21.17 18.30
N GLY A 216 -1.68 -21.06 18.83
CA GLY A 216 -0.46 -21.57 18.23
C GLY A 216 0.18 -20.67 17.16
N LYS A 217 1.34 -20.09 17.55
CA LYS A 217 2.54 -19.77 16.76
C LYS A 217 3.03 -18.33 16.99
N TRP A 218 3.69 -18.13 18.12
CA TRP A 218 4.91 -17.34 18.11
C TRP A 218 6.05 -18.33 17.88
N LEU A 219 6.85 -18.10 16.86
CA LEU A 219 8.14 -18.78 16.70
C LEU A 219 9.02 -18.36 17.90
N SER A 220 9.51 -19.34 18.65
CA SER A 220 10.69 -19.19 19.50
C SER A 220 11.95 -19.07 18.63
#